data_AF-S0EYM5-F1
#
_entry.id   AF-S0EYM5-F1
#
_cell.length_a   1.000
_cell.length_b   1.000
_cell.length_c   1.000
_cell.angle_alpha   90.00
_cell.angle_beta   90.00
_cell.angle_gamma   90.00
#
_symmetry.space_group_name_H-M   'P 1'
#
loop_
_entity.id
_entity.type
_entity.pdbx_description
1 polymer ?
#
loop_
_entity_poly.entity_id
_entity_poly.type
_entity_poly.pdbx_seq_one_letter_code
_entity_poly.pdbx_strand_id
1 'polypeptide(L)' 'MRDDPSFRPCWRCRRYDRALRICRDGKANPRRKIDAIALVELLGVRALCIHNPHRETLARRIFMPNTEFQCKTSKSS' A
#
# COMPACT_ATOMS: atom_id res chain seq x y z
N MET A 1 -15.93 7.90 1.65
CA MET A 1 -14.81 7.05 2.08
C MET A 1 -15.43 5.88 2.82
N ARG A 2 -15.42 4.68 2.26
CA ARG A 2 -16.02 3.52 2.94
C ARG A 2 -15.05 3.07 4.03
N ASP A 3 -15.51 3.05 5.27
CA ASP A 3 -14.85 2.46 6.43
C ASP A 3 -14.66 0.95 6.19
N ASP A 4 -13.54 0.59 5.57
CA ASP A 4 -13.09 -0.80 5.54
C ASP A 4 -12.54 -1.16 6.93
N PRO A 5 -13.10 -2.18 7.62
CA PRO A 5 -12.70 -2.54 8.98
C PRO A 5 -11.23 -3.01 9.10
N SER A 6 -10.54 -3.20 7.97
CA SER A 6 -9.11 -3.53 7.93
C SER A 6 -8.18 -2.30 8.07
N PHE A 7 -8.65 -1.07 7.82
CA PHE A 7 -7.81 0.12 7.96
C PHE A 7 -7.67 0.54 9.43
N ARG A 8 -6.66 0.01 10.11
CA ARG A 8 -6.24 0.51 11.42
C ARG A 8 -5.15 1.56 11.24
N PRO A 9 -5.32 2.80 11.74
CA PRO A 9 -4.24 3.78 11.71
C PRO A 9 -3.02 3.21 12.45
N CYS A 10 -1.81 3.46 11.92
CA CYS A 10 -0.57 2.78 12.35
C CYS A 10 -0.38 2.74 13.87
N TRP A 11 -0.65 3.86 14.55
CA TRP A 11 -0.52 4.01 16.00
C TRP A 11 -1.50 3.17 16.85
N ARG A 12 -2.59 2.67 16.22
CA ARG A 12 -3.53 1.70 16.82
C ARG A 12 -3.19 0.24 16.49
N CYS A 13 -2.18 -0.01 15.65
CA CYS A 13 -1.76 -1.38 15.33
C CYS A 13 -1.10 -2.05 16.54
N ARG A 14 -1.40 -3.33 16.78
CA ARG A 14 -0.77 -4.14 17.85
C ARG A 14 0.76 -4.26 17.73
N ARG A 15 1.29 -4.09 16.51
CA ARG A 15 2.72 -4.16 16.20
C ARG A 15 3.41 -2.80 16.36
N TYR A 16 2.67 -1.73 16.60
CA TYR A 16 3.23 -0.40 16.80
C TYR A 16 3.69 -0.25 18.24
N ASP A 17 4.95 0.09 18.43
CA ASP A 17 5.50 0.47 19.72
C ASP A 17 5.19 1.94 19.99
N ARG A 18 4.29 2.19 20.95
CA ARG A 18 3.83 3.55 21.27
C ARG A 18 4.87 4.36 22.03
N ALA A 19 5.69 3.71 22.84
CA ALA A 19 6.73 4.38 23.61
C ALA A 19 7.84 4.87 22.68
N LEU A 20 8.28 4.00 21.77
CA LEU A 20 9.33 4.30 20.80
C LEU A 20 8.84 4.99 19.53
N ARG A 21 7.53 5.03 19.31
CA ARG A 21 6.86 5.57 18.11
C ARG A 21 7.27 4.88 16.80
N ILE A 22 7.61 3.60 16.85
CA ILE A 22 8.08 2.81 15.70
C ILE A 22 7.21 1.57 15.45
N CYS A 23 7.25 1.05 14.22
CA CYS A 23 6.72 -0.28 13.91
C CYS A 23 7.72 -1.36 14.35
N ARG A 24 7.29 -2.35 15.13
CA ARG A 24 8.14 -3.48 15.56
C ARG A 24 8.61 -4.36 14.41
N ASP A 25 7.90 -4.34 13.28
CA ASP A 25 8.27 -5.07 12.05
C ASP A 25 9.16 -4.22 11.12
N GLY A 26 9.59 -3.02 11.56
CA GLY A 26 10.41 -2.11 10.76
C GLY A 26 9.72 -1.59 9.49
N LYS A 27 8.38 -1.57 9.47
CA LYS A 27 7.59 -1.12 8.29
C LYS A 27 7.17 0.32 8.43
N ALA A 28 7.16 1.04 7.31
CA ALA A 28 6.58 2.37 7.23
C ALA A 28 5.12 2.30 6.76
N ASN A 29 4.30 3.22 7.27
CA ASN A 29 2.89 3.36 6.89
C ASN A 29 2.55 4.82 6.53
N PRO A 30 3.12 5.35 5.44
CA PRO A 30 2.87 6.71 5.00
C PRO A 30 1.39 6.94 4.68
N ARG A 31 0.90 8.15 5.02
CA ARG A 31 -0.49 8.55 4.78
C ARG A 31 -0.77 8.95 3.34
N ARG A 32 0.22 9.57 2.68
CA ARG A 32 0.06 10.06 1.31
C ARG A 32 0.58 9.02 0.32
N LYS A 33 -0.10 8.89 -0.81
CA LYS A 33 0.30 8.02 -1.92
C LYS A 33 1.70 8.35 -2.44
N ILE A 34 2.05 9.64 -2.53
CA ILE A 34 3.37 10.08 -3.02
C ILE A 34 4.51 9.58 -2.12
N ASP A 35 4.33 9.62 -0.80
CA ASP A 35 5.32 9.12 0.16
C ASP A 35 5.43 7.59 0.07
N ALA A 36 4.31 6.89 -0.16
CA ALA A 36 4.31 5.45 -0.37
C ALA A 36 5.07 5.06 -1.65
N ILE A 37 4.91 5.82 -2.73
CA ILE A 37 5.64 5.62 -3.99
C ILE A 37 7.14 5.81 -3.74
N ALA A 38 7.54 6.95 -3.16
CA ALA A 38 8.94 7.26 -2.90
C ALA A 38 9.61 6.18 -2.03
N LEU A 39 8.94 5.74 -0.95
CA LEU A 39 9.43 4.67 -0.10
C LEU A 39 9.64 3.36 -0.87
N VAL A 40 8.69 3.00 -1.73
CA VAL A 40 8.74 1.76 -2.49
C VAL A 40 9.81 1.80 -3.59
N GLU A 41 10.03 2.95 -4.22
CA GLU A 41 11.12 3.16 -5.17
C GLU A 41 12.49 3.06 -4.51
N LEU A 42 12.63 3.55 -3.27
CA LEU A 42 13.89 3.53 -2.52
C LEU A 42 14.20 2.18 -1.85
N LEU A 43 13.21 1.55 -1.22
CA LEU A 43 13.40 0.39 -0.32
C LEU A 43 12.63 -0.87 -0.76
N GLY A 44 11.85 -0.78 -1.84
CA GLY A 44 11.00 -1.86 -2.32
C GLY A 44 9.69 -2.01 -1.55
N VAL A 45 8.75 -2.75 -2.15
CA VAL A 45 7.39 -2.94 -1.60
C VAL A 45 7.35 -3.65 -0.24
N ARG A 46 8.41 -4.38 0.12
CA ARG A 46 8.51 -5.05 1.43
C ARG A 46 8.74 -4.07 2.58
N ALA A 47 9.19 -2.84 2.33
CA ALA A 47 9.34 -1.80 3.35
C ALA A 47 7.99 -1.19 3.79
N LEU A 48 6.97 -1.30 2.92
CA LEU A 48 5.64 -0.77 3.17
C LEU A 48 4.80 -1.74 4.04
N CYS A 49 4.09 -1.18 5.02
CA CYS A 49 3.20 -1.94 5.91
C CYS A 49 2.13 -2.71 5.12
N ILE A 50 1.82 -3.94 5.54
CA ILE A 50 0.80 -4.79 4.89
C ILE A 50 -0.60 -4.14 4.88
N HIS A 51 -0.89 -3.31 5.87
CA HIS A 51 -2.16 -2.58 6.00
C HIS A 51 -2.16 -1.22 5.27
N ASN A 52 -1.08 -0.86 4.57
CA ASN A 52 -1.07 0.38 3.81
C ASN A 52 -1.99 0.23 2.58
N PRO A 53 -2.96 1.14 2.37
CA PRO A 53 -3.95 1.02 1.29
C PRO A 53 -3.36 1.09 -0.12
N HIS A 54 -2.12 1.56 -0.26
CA HIS A 54 -1.44 1.65 -1.54
C HIS A 54 -0.57 0.42 -1.84
N ARG A 55 -0.36 -0.48 -0.87
CA ARG A 55 0.62 -1.56 -1.00
C ARG A 55 0.33 -2.49 -2.16
N GLU A 56 -0.90 -2.98 -2.28
CA GLU A 56 -1.25 -3.95 -3.32
C GLU A 56 -1.16 -3.34 -4.73
N THR A 57 -1.66 -2.12 -4.89
CA THR A 57 -1.57 -1.39 -6.16
C THR A 57 -0.10 -1.15 -6.56
N LEU A 58 0.76 -0.78 -5.61
CA LEU A 58 2.19 -0.60 -5.87
C LEU A 58 2.90 -1.93 -6.14
N ALA A 59 2.55 -3.00 -5.43
CA ALA A 59 3.06 -4.34 -5.67
C ALA A 59 2.73 -4.80 -7.10
N ARG A 60 1.47 -4.64 -7.53
CA ARG A 60 1.05 -4.97 -8.91
C ARG A 60 1.85 -4.19 -9.95
N ARG A 61 2.09 -2.89 -9.73
CA ARG A 61 2.91 -2.08 -10.66
C ARG A 61 4.33 -2.63 -10.82
N ILE A 62 4.94 -3.12 -9.74
CA ILE A 62 6.31 -3.65 -9.75
C ILE A 62 6.37 -5.06 -10.37
N PHE A 63 5.46 -5.94 -9.97
CA PHE A 63 5.50 -7.36 -10.37
C PHE A 63 4.77 -7.64 -11.69
N MET A 64 3.88 -6.75 -12.13
CA MET A 64 3.07 -6.89 -13.34
C MET A 64 3.00 -5.57 -14.11
N PRO A 65 4.13 -5.06 -14.64
CA PRO A 65 4.17 -3.77 -15.33
C PRO A 65 3.34 -3.73 -16.63
N ASN A 66 3.05 -4.89 -17.25
CA ASN A 66 2.42 -5.00 -18.57
C ASN A 66 1.02 -5.66 -18.57
N THR A 67 0.27 -5.63 -17.46
CA THR A 67 -1.17 -5.98 -17.57
C THR A 67 -1.91 -4.84 -18.24
N GLU A 68 -1.89 -4.81 -19.58
CA GLU A 68 -2.77 -3.98 -20.37
C GLU A 68 -4.22 -4.28 -19.96
N PHE A 69 -4.91 -3.26 -19.47
CA PHE A 69 -6.33 -3.36 -19.18
C PHE A 69 -7.04 -3.51 -20.54
N GLN A 70 -7.34 -4.75 -20.95
CA GLN A 70 -8.13 -4.98 -22.16
C GLN A 70 -9.55 -4.47 -21.91
N CYS A 71 -9.79 -3.20 -22.24
CA CYS A 71 -11.13 -2.66 -22.38
C CYS A 71 -11.75 -3.35 -23.60
N LYS A 72 -12.51 -4.43 -23.36
CA LYS A 72 -13.31 -5.07 -24.41
C LYS A 72 -14.34 -4.04 -24.87
N THR A 73 -14.08 -3.37 -25.98
CA THR A 73 -15.07 -2.55 -26.66
C THR A 73 -16.12 -3.50 -27.22
N SER A 74 -17.20 -3.72 -26.47
CA SER A 74 -18.39 -4.37 -27.01
C SER A 74 -19.01 -3.42 -28.04
N LYS A 75 -18.70 -3.63 -29.31
CA LYS A 75 -19.51 -3.10 -30.41
C LYS A 75 -20.84 -3.84 -30.37
N SER A 76 -21.89 -3.17 -29.93
CA SER A 76 -23.27 -3.56 -30.20
C SER A 76 -23.54 -3.29 -31.69
N SER A 77 -23.85 -4.35 -32.45
CA SER A 77 -24.42 -4.26 -33.79
C SER A 77 -25.88 -3.83 -33.76
#